data_AF-A0A9E6EM45-F1
#
_entry.id   AF-A0A9E6EM45-F1
#
_cell.length_a   1.000
_cell.length_b   1.000
_cell.length_c   1.000
_cell.angle_alpha   90.00
_cell.angle_beta   90.00
_cell.angle_gamma   90.00
#
_symmetry.space_group_name_H-M   'P 1'
#
loop_
_entity.id
_entity.type
_entity.pdbx_description
1 polymer ?
#
loop_
_entity_poly.entity_id
_entity_poly.type
_entity_poly.pdbx_seq_one_letter_code
_entity_poly.pdbx_strand_id
1 'polypeptide(L)'
;MTASLVAAIRFLTRVPVPGRATRVEDIARGVGWFPLVGALVGAATAGVFVLGLRVWPAPLAAAVAVGFGLMLTGGFHEDGATDAMDGLGGGWTRERVLEIMKDSRIGAYGAMALWVLLAVRWSALVALDRRALWALPLAMVWGRWSISVLMGLLPPVAPGLAKEVGGEGRWGPFLGATALLLLANGLCRNCPGLGRAALAAVGALGL
;
A
#
# COMPACT_ATOMS: atom_id res chain seq x y z
N MET A 1 9.19 -2.04 21.66
CA MET A 1 9.40 -1.42 20.33
C MET A 1 9.50 -2.45 19.22
N THR A 2 10.27 -3.53 19.41
CA THR A 2 10.46 -4.61 18.42
C THR A 2 9.18 -5.38 18.09
N ALA A 3 8.35 -5.71 19.08
CA ALA A 3 7.16 -6.53 18.85
C ALA A 3 6.11 -5.89 17.92
N SER A 4 5.90 -4.57 18.00
CA SER A 4 4.91 -3.89 17.14
C SER A 4 5.43 -3.63 15.73
N LEU A 5 6.74 -3.45 15.55
CA LEU A 5 7.35 -3.42 14.22
C LEU A 5 7.29 -4.81 13.56
N VAL A 6 7.61 -5.88 14.29
CA VAL A 6 7.48 -7.27 13.80
C VAL A 6 6.04 -7.59 13.43
N ALA A 7 5.07 -7.14 14.25
CA ALA A 7 3.65 -7.26 13.94
C ALA A 7 3.30 -6.54 12.63
N ALA A 8 3.75 -5.30 12.44
CA ALA A 8 3.52 -4.53 11.22
C ALA A 8 4.13 -5.21 9.97
N ILE A 9 5.35 -5.75 10.07
CA ILE A 9 6.00 -6.48 8.95
C ILE A 9 5.20 -7.73 8.60
N ARG A 10 4.83 -8.55 9.60
CA ARG A 10 4.05 -9.77 9.38
C ARG A 10 2.63 -9.51 8.89
N PHE A 11 2.06 -8.35 9.25
CA PHE A 11 0.72 -7.97 8.84
C PHE A 11 0.67 -7.50 7.39
N LEU A 12 1.65 -6.69 6.98
CA LEU A 12 1.68 -6.07 5.65
C LEU A 12 2.46 -6.87 4.59
N THR A 13 3.19 -7.92 5.01
CA THR A 13 4.03 -8.72 4.13
C THR A 13 3.91 -10.21 4.44
N ARG A 14 4.22 -11.06 3.46
CA ARG A 14 4.36 -12.51 3.61
C ARG A 14 5.75 -12.96 4.07
N VAL A 15 6.61 -12.03 4.49
CA VAL A 15 7.95 -12.37 4.97
C VAL A 15 7.85 -13.09 6.33
N PRO A 16 8.34 -14.34 6.45
CA PRO A 16 8.31 -15.04 7.72
C PRO A 16 9.35 -14.44 8.66
N VAL A 17 8.88 -13.65 9.64
CA VAL A 17 9.73 -13.11 10.70
C VAL A 17 9.61 -14.02 11.92
N PRO A 18 10.69 -14.57 12.50
CA PRO A 18 10.63 -15.45 13.67
C PRO A 18 10.25 -14.69 14.96
N GLY A 19 9.80 -15.42 15.99
CA GLY A 19 9.42 -14.88 17.30
C GLY A 19 7.98 -15.23 17.70
N ARG A 20 7.53 -14.77 18.88
CA ARG A 20 6.20 -15.07 19.43
C ARG A 20 5.06 -14.76 18.47
N ALA A 21 3.90 -15.41 18.63
CA ALA A 21 2.71 -15.13 17.84
C ALA A 21 2.31 -13.64 17.92
N THR A 22 1.89 -13.08 16.79
CA THR A 22 1.39 -11.71 16.69
C THR A 22 -0.03 -11.67 17.24
N ARG A 23 -0.28 -10.81 18.24
CA ARG A 23 -1.63 -10.56 18.75
C ARG A 23 -2.19 -9.29 18.12
N VAL A 24 -3.51 -9.12 18.17
CA VAL A 24 -4.18 -7.96 17.57
C VAL A 24 -3.70 -6.65 18.18
N GLU A 25 -3.45 -6.60 19.49
CA GLU A 25 -2.94 -5.40 20.17
C GLU A 25 -1.52 -5.03 19.70
N ASP A 26 -0.75 -6.00 19.20
CA ASP A 26 0.57 -5.73 18.63
C ASP A 26 0.45 -5.07 17.25
N ILE A 27 -0.58 -5.44 16.47
CA ILE A 27 -0.92 -4.82 15.18
C ILE A 27 -1.43 -3.40 15.41
N ALA A 28 -2.33 -3.19 16.38
CA ALA A 28 -2.83 -1.86 16.77
C ALA A 28 -1.69 -0.90 17.14
N ARG A 29 -0.77 -1.36 18.00
CA ARG A 29 0.46 -0.60 18.35
C ARG A 29 1.47 -0.52 17.19
N GLY A 30 1.27 -1.32 16.15
CA GLY A 30 2.07 -1.45 14.94
C GLY A 30 1.70 -0.47 13.83
N VAL A 31 0.49 0.11 13.84
CA VAL A 31 -0.04 0.98 12.77
C VAL A 31 0.91 2.12 12.42
N GLY A 32 1.53 2.77 13.41
CA GLY A 32 2.50 3.84 13.16
C GLY A 32 3.71 3.40 12.31
N TRP A 33 4.05 2.11 12.29
CA TRP A 33 5.13 1.55 11.49
C TRP A 33 4.72 1.19 10.06
N PHE A 34 3.44 1.21 9.72
CA PHE A 34 2.96 0.86 8.38
C PHE A 34 3.65 1.66 7.27
N PRO A 35 3.86 2.99 7.40
CA PRO A 35 4.58 3.74 6.36
C PRO A 35 6.03 3.30 6.20
N LEU A 36 6.73 2.95 7.30
CA LEU A 36 8.09 2.43 7.22
C LEU A 36 8.12 1.09 6.49
N VAL A 37 7.20 0.18 6.81
CA VAL A 37 7.07 -1.10 6.10
C VAL A 37 6.75 -0.86 4.63
N GLY A 38 5.90 0.12 4.32
CA GLY A 38 5.64 0.60 2.96
C GLY A 38 6.92 1.02 2.24
N ALA A 39 7.78 1.83 2.87
CA ALA A 39 9.06 2.23 2.30
C ALA A 39 9.95 1.03 1.96
N LEU A 40 10.03 0.05 2.86
CA LEU A 40 10.83 -1.17 2.68
C LEU A 40 10.29 -2.02 1.52
N VAL A 41 8.97 -2.22 1.44
CA VAL A 41 8.32 -2.91 0.33
C VAL A 41 8.60 -2.20 -0.98
N GLY A 42 8.41 -0.87 -1.02
CA GLY A 42 8.67 -0.08 -2.23
C GLY A 42 10.14 -0.11 -2.65
N ALA A 43 11.07 -0.09 -1.70
CA ALA A 43 12.51 -0.17 -1.98
C ALA A 43 12.90 -1.56 -2.54
N ALA A 44 12.37 -2.63 -1.96
CA ALA A 44 12.59 -3.98 -2.46
C ALA A 44 12.05 -4.14 -3.89
N THR A 45 10.81 -3.71 -4.14
CA THR A 45 10.18 -3.78 -5.46
C THR A 45 10.91 -2.90 -6.49
N ALA A 46 11.36 -1.71 -6.10
CA ALA A 46 12.15 -0.85 -6.98
C ALA A 46 13.52 -1.45 -7.29
N GLY A 47 14.14 -2.12 -6.30
CA GLY A 47 15.36 -2.89 -6.49
C GLY A 47 15.18 -3.98 -7.55
N VAL A 48 14.10 -4.77 -7.45
CA VAL A 48 13.75 -5.79 -8.45
C VAL A 48 13.59 -5.17 -9.84
N PHE A 49 12.88 -4.04 -9.95
CA PHE A 49 12.72 -3.34 -11.22
C PHE A 49 14.06 -2.88 -11.80
N VAL A 50 14.86 -2.12 -11.04
CA VAL A 50 16.12 -1.51 -11.51
C VAL A 50 17.18 -2.57 -11.83
N LEU A 51 17.21 -3.67 -11.07
CA LEU A 51 18.07 -4.82 -11.40
C LEU A 51 17.55 -5.54 -12.65
N GLY A 52 16.23 -5.70 -12.79
CA GLY A 52 15.58 -6.28 -13.96
C GLY A 52 15.88 -5.50 -15.24
N LEU A 53 15.96 -4.17 -15.18
CA LEU A 53 16.35 -3.32 -16.32
C LEU A 53 17.76 -3.61 -16.87
N ARG A 54 18.62 -4.33 -16.14
CA ARG A 54 19.93 -4.77 -16.66
C ARG A 54 19.84 -6.01 -17.55
N VAL A 55 18.75 -6.74 -17.50
CA VAL A 55 18.58 -8.06 -18.13
C VAL A 55 17.39 -8.07 -19.11
N TRP A 56 16.34 -7.31 -18.81
CA TRP A 56 15.08 -7.31 -19.55
C TRP A 56 14.72 -5.92 -20.07
N PRO A 57 13.90 -5.83 -21.14
CA PRO A 57 13.22 -4.61 -21.52
C PRO A 57 12.34 -4.07 -20.39
N ALA A 58 12.20 -2.74 -20.32
CA ALA A 58 11.44 -2.07 -19.25
C ALA A 58 10.03 -2.63 -19.02
N PRO A 59 9.23 -2.96 -20.05
CA PRO A 59 7.92 -3.59 -19.87
C PRO A 59 7.96 -4.90 -19.07
N LEU A 60 8.93 -5.78 -19.36
CA LEU A 60 9.05 -7.07 -18.67
C LEU A 60 9.59 -6.87 -17.25
N ALA A 61 10.60 -6.02 -17.07
CA ALA A 61 11.11 -5.68 -15.74
C ALA A 61 10.00 -5.10 -14.84
N ALA A 62 9.13 -4.25 -15.39
CA ALA A 62 8.00 -3.67 -14.67
C ALA A 62 6.99 -4.74 -14.27
N ALA A 63 6.64 -5.66 -15.18
CA ALA A 63 5.70 -6.75 -14.88
C ALA A 63 6.23 -7.66 -13.77
N VAL A 64 7.52 -8.02 -13.82
CA VAL A 64 8.18 -8.82 -12.78
C VAL A 64 8.20 -8.08 -11.44
N ALA A 65 8.49 -6.79 -11.44
CA ALA A 65 8.48 -5.99 -10.21
C ALA A 65 7.07 -5.88 -9.60
N VAL A 66 6.03 -5.63 -10.40
CA VAL A 66 4.64 -5.62 -9.91
C VAL A 66 4.27 -6.99 -9.33
N GLY A 67 4.58 -8.08 -10.03
CA GLY A 67 4.34 -9.43 -9.54
C GLY A 67 5.08 -9.73 -8.23
N PHE A 68 6.34 -9.32 -8.12
CA PHE A 68 7.12 -9.43 -6.89
C PHE A 68 6.45 -8.66 -5.74
N GLY A 69 6.01 -7.42 -5.98
CA GLY A 69 5.31 -6.61 -4.98
C GLY A 69 4.04 -7.30 -4.46
N LEU A 70 3.22 -7.85 -5.37
CA LEU A 70 2.02 -8.63 -5.04
C LEU A 70 2.34 -9.87 -4.20
N MET A 71 3.39 -10.61 -4.56
CA MET A 71 3.80 -11.79 -3.78
C MET A 71 4.33 -11.41 -2.40
N LEU A 72 5.10 -10.32 -2.31
CA LEU A 72 5.71 -9.83 -1.08
C LEU A 72 4.64 -9.35 -0.08
N THR A 73 3.62 -8.62 -0.54
CA THR A 73 2.53 -8.11 0.32
C THR A 73 1.40 -9.12 0.47
N GLY A 74 1.34 -10.11 -0.40
CA GLY A 74 0.22 -11.03 -0.53
C GLY A 74 -1.02 -10.44 -1.19
N GLY A 75 -0.90 -9.29 -1.87
CA GLY A 75 -2.02 -8.60 -2.51
C GLY A 75 -2.91 -7.84 -1.52
N PHE A 76 -2.45 -7.59 -0.30
CA PHE A 76 -3.30 -7.10 0.79
C PHE A 76 -3.95 -5.73 0.53
N HIS A 77 -3.26 -4.83 -0.19
CA HIS A 77 -3.88 -3.53 -0.52
C HIS A 77 -4.80 -3.65 -1.73
N GLU A 78 -4.43 -4.48 -2.68
CA GLU A 78 -5.18 -4.75 -3.90
C GLU A 78 -6.52 -5.40 -3.57
N ASP A 79 -6.53 -6.33 -2.61
CA ASP A 79 -7.73 -6.98 -2.05
C ASP A 79 -8.70 -5.94 -1.44
N GLY A 80 -8.19 -5.08 -0.55
CA GLY A 80 -9.01 -4.01 0.04
C GLY A 80 -9.53 -2.99 -0.99
N ALA A 81 -8.76 -2.73 -2.07
CA ALA A 81 -9.21 -1.90 -3.16
C ALA A 81 -10.31 -2.60 -4.00
N THR A 82 -10.17 -3.89 -4.27
CA THR A 82 -11.21 -4.67 -4.98
C THR A 82 -12.50 -4.76 -4.18
N ASP A 83 -12.41 -5.05 -2.88
CA ASP A 83 -13.57 -5.14 -1.99
C ASP A 83 -14.33 -3.82 -1.93
N ALA A 84 -13.60 -2.70 -1.81
CA ALA A 84 -14.20 -1.38 -1.79
C ALA A 84 -14.90 -1.05 -3.12
N MET A 85 -14.31 -1.41 -4.25
CA MET A 85 -14.89 -1.14 -5.57
C MET A 85 -16.11 -2.02 -5.86
N ASP A 86 -16.08 -3.29 -5.47
CA ASP A 86 -17.25 -4.17 -5.57
C ASP A 86 -18.36 -3.75 -4.61
N GLY A 87 -18.02 -3.40 -3.37
CA GLY A 87 -18.98 -2.90 -2.40
C GLY A 87 -19.68 -1.63 -2.89
N LEU A 88 -18.92 -0.62 -3.27
CA LEU A 88 -19.44 0.69 -3.69
C LEU A 88 -20.08 0.68 -5.08
N GLY A 89 -19.63 -0.20 -5.98
CA GLY A 89 -20.19 -0.32 -7.33
C GLY A 89 -21.42 -1.24 -7.40
N GLY A 90 -21.48 -2.28 -6.56
CA GLY A 90 -22.54 -3.29 -6.56
C GLY A 90 -23.61 -3.10 -5.48
N GLY A 91 -23.39 -2.23 -4.49
CA GLY A 91 -24.29 -1.98 -3.36
C GLY A 91 -24.85 -0.55 -3.34
N TRP A 92 -26.17 -0.43 -3.22
CA TRP A 92 -26.88 0.87 -3.16
C TRP A 92 -27.35 1.25 -1.74
N THR A 93 -27.23 0.32 -0.79
CA THR A 93 -27.55 0.48 0.63
C THR A 93 -26.33 0.09 1.46
N ARG A 94 -26.14 0.69 2.64
CA ARG A 94 -25.00 0.40 3.53
C ARG A 94 -24.87 -1.10 3.83
N GLU A 95 -25.99 -1.76 4.08
CA GLU A 95 -26.05 -3.19 4.43
C GLU A 95 -25.51 -4.04 3.29
N ARG A 96 -25.96 -3.76 2.06
CA ARG A 96 -25.51 -4.46 0.84
C ARG A 96 -24.03 -4.20 0.52
N VAL A 97 -23.55 -2.95 0.67
CA VAL A 97 -22.13 -2.62 0.48
C VAL A 97 -21.26 -3.46 1.41
N LEU A 98 -21.62 -3.52 2.70
CA LEU A 98 -20.87 -4.27 3.72
C LEU A 98 -20.98 -5.79 3.55
N GLU A 99 -22.10 -6.28 3.02
CA GLU A 99 -22.26 -7.69 2.65
C GLU A 99 -21.30 -8.06 1.52
N ILE A 100 -21.23 -7.24 0.46
CA ILE A 100 -20.34 -7.46 -0.67
C ILE A 100 -18.87 -7.40 -0.24
N MET A 101 -18.47 -6.41 0.57
CA MET A 101 -17.08 -6.31 1.07
C MET A 101 -16.65 -7.48 1.97
N LYS A 102 -17.57 -8.33 2.42
CA LYS A 102 -17.26 -9.55 3.20
C LYS A 102 -17.26 -10.81 2.34
N ASP A 103 -17.73 -10.71 1.11
CA ASP A 103 -17.71 -11.82 0.16
C ASP A 103 -16.30 -11.95 -0.41
N SER A 104 -15.70 -13.13 -0.28
CA SER A 104 -14.36 -13.40 -0.81
C SER A 104 -14.32 -13.49 -2.35
N ARG A 105 -15.47 -13.44 -3.03
CA ARG A 105 -15.55 -13.52 -4.49
C ARG A 105 -15.37 -12.13 -5.10
N ILE A 106 -14.52 -12.06 -6.12
CA ILE A 106 -14.36 -10.84 -6.91
C ILE A 106 -15.57 -10.60 -7.82
N GLY A 107 -16.11 -9.39 -7.79
CA GLY A 107 -17.14 -8.90 -8.70
C GLY A 107 -16.56 -8.16 -9.90
N ALA A 108 -17.45 -7.69 -10.78
CA ALA A 108 -17.03 -7.01 -12.01
C ALA A 108 -16.34 -5.66 -11.74
N TYR A 109 -16.79 -4.91 -10.72
CA TYR A 109 -16.21 -3.61 -10.39
C TYR A 109 -14.82 -3.77 -9.76
N GLY A 110 -14.65 -4.73 -8.86
CA GLY A 110 -13.35 -5.10 -8.30
C GLY A 110 -12.39 -5.58 -9.39
N ALA A 111 -12.83 -6.47 -10.28
CA ALA A 111 -12.00 -6.95 -11.38
C ALA A 111 -11.52 -5.81 -12.31
N MET A 112 -12.42 -4.90 -12.71
CA MET A 112 -12.06 -3.74 -13.52
C MET A 112 -11.09 -2.82 -12.79
N ALA A 113 -11.35 -2.53 -11.52
CA ALA A 113 -10.49 -1.68 -10.71
C ALA A 113 -9.09 -2.29 -10.52
N LEU A 114 -8.98 -3.59 -10.23
CA LEU A 114 -7.71 -4.28 -10.12
C LEU A 114 -6.92 -4.21 -11.42
N TRP A 115 -7.59 -4.44 -12.56
CA TRP A 115 -6.94 -4.36 -13.86
C TRP A 115 -6.39 -2.95 -14.14
N VAL A 116 -7.20 -1.91 -13.91
CA VAL A 116 -6.77 -0.52 -14.07
C VAL A 116 -5.62 -0.18 -13.12
N LEU A 117 -5.70 -0.61 -11.86
CA LEU A 117 -4.67 -0.38 -10.85
C LEU A 117 -3.32 -0.97 -11.29
N LEU A 118 -3.32 -2.26 -11.65
CA LEU A 118 -2.09 -2.95 -12.08
C LEU A 118 -1.55 -2.39 -13.40
N ALA A 119 -2.42 -2.01 -14.34
CA ALA A 119 -2.01 -1.40 -15.61
C ALA A 119 -1.36 -0.03 -15.39
N VAL A 120 -1.91 0.79 -14.48
CA VAL A 120 -1.32 2.08 -14.10
C VAL A 120 0.02 1.86 -13.41
N ARG A 121 0.12 0.88 -12.48
CA ARG A 121 1.39 0.58 -11.80
C ARG A 121 2.49 0.19 -12.77
N TRP A 122 2.17 -0.72 -13.69
CA TRP A 122 3.08 -1.19 -14.73
C TRP A 122 3.52 -0.05 -15.65
N SER A 123 2.57 0.73 -16.17
CA SER A 123 2.85 1.87 -17.05
C SER A 123 3.70 2.94 -16.36
N ALA A 124 3.43 3.21 -15.08
CA ALA A 124 4.19 4.16 -14.28
C ALA A 124 5.64 3.70 -14.08
N LEU A 125 5.89 2.42 -13.79
CA LEU A 125 7.25 1.88 -13.68
C LEU A 125 8.02 2.01 -15.00
N VAL A 126 7.39 1.66 -16.12
CA VAL A 126 7.99 1.81 -17.45
C VAL A 126 8.34 3.28 -17.73
N ALA A 127 7.45 4.21 -17.41
CA ALA A 127 7.66 5.64 -17.65
C ALA A 127 8.70 6.27 -16.70
N LEU A 128 8.79 5.79 -15.46
CA LEU A 128 9.72 6.31 -14.45
C LEU A 128 11.15 5.81 -14.67
N ASP A 129 11.34 4.63 -15.26
CA ASP A 129 12.66 4.02 -15.44
C ASP A 129 13.45 4.03 -14.10
N ARG A 130 14.74 4.40 -14.07
CA ARG A 130 15.57 4.39 -12.86
C ARG A 130 15.05 5.31 -11.74
N ARG A 131 14.16 6.25 -12.03
CA ARG A 131 13.50 7.12 -11.05
C ARG A 131 12.58 6.35 -10.11
N ALA A 132 12.16 5.15 -10.51
CA ALA A 132 11.40 4.23 -9.66
C ALA A 132 12.12 3.93 -8.33
N LEU A 133 13.46 4.02 -8.28
CA LEU A 133 14.26 3.76 -7.08
C LEU A 133 13.84 4.59 -5.87
N TRP A 134 13.41 5.83 -6.09
CA TRP A 134 12.92 6.71 -5.03
C TRP A 134 11.40 6.93 -5.13
N ALA A 135 10.81 6.88 -6.33
CA ALA A 135 9.37 7.12 -6.51
C ALA A 135 8.51 6.01 -5.88
N LEU A 136 8.93 4.75 -5.99
CA LEU A 136 8.14 3.62 -5.52
C LEU A 136 8.13 3.47 -3.98
N PRO A 137 9.26 3.62 -3.26
CA PRO A 137 9.23 3.75 -1.79
C PRO A 137 8.27 4.84 -1.32
N LEU A 138 8.31 6.02 -1.93
CA LEU A 138 7.44 7.13 -1.56
C LEU A 138 5.95 6.84 -1.82
N ALA A 139 5.65 6.21 -2.96
CA ALA A 139 4.30 5.77 -3.28
C ALA A 139 3.75 4.79 -2.23
N MET A 140 4.56 3.81 -1.84
CA MET A 140 4.16 2.83 -0.85
C MET A 140 4.05 3.45 0.55
N VAL A 141 4.93 4.37 0.95
CA VAL A 141 4.78 5.16 2.18
C VAL A 141 3.43 5.88 2.19
N TRP A 142 3.07 6.55 1.09
CA TRP A 142 1.81 7.30 0.98
C TRP A 142 0.59 6.40 1.20
N GLY A 143 0.54 5.24 0.54
CA GLY A 143 -0.55 4.29 0.70
C GLY A 143 -0.74 3.76 2.12
N ARG A 144 0.37 3.42 2.79
CA ARG A 144 0.33 2.89 4.16
C ARG A 144 0.09 4.00 5.19
N TRP A 145 0.47 5.22 4.86
CA TRP A 145 0.15 6.40 5.65
C TRP A 145 -1.33 6.77 5.55
N SER A 146 -1.92 6.77 4.34
CA SER A 146 -3.32 7.14 4.14
C SER A 146 -4.27 6.19 4.87
N ILE A 147 -4.03 4.87 4.81
CA ILE A 147 -4.84 3.91 5.58
C ILE A 147 -4.70 4.13 7.10
N SER A 148 -3.50 4.44 7.58
CA SER A 148 -3.26 4.74 9.00
C SER A 148 -4.04 5.98 9.46
N VAL A 149 -4.14 7.00 8.61
CA VAL A 149 -4.98 8.18 8.85
C VAL A 149 -6.46 7.81 8.88
N LEU A 150 -6.93 7.09 7.87
CA LEU A 150 -8.35 6.72 7.77
C LEU A 150 -8.81 5.88 8.96
N MET A 151 -7.96 4.97 9.45
CA MET A 151 -8.24 4.17 10.65
C MET A 151 -8.37 5.01 11.91
N GLY A 152 -7.67 6.15 12.00
CA GLY A 152 -7.78 7.07 13.14
C GLY A 152 -8.92 8.08 13.02
N LEU A 153 -9.37 8.40 11.81
CA LEU A 153 -10.42 9.39 11.55
C LEU A 153 -11.83 8.79 11.45
N LEU A 154 -11.95 7.57 10.90
CA LEU A 154 -13.24 6.97 10.61
C LEU A 154 -13.62 5.93 11.67
N PRO A 155 -14.84 5.99 12.24
CA PRO A 155 -15.29 4.98 13.15
C PRO A 155 -15.50 3.64 12.40
N PRO A 156 -15.14 2.51 13.02
CA PRO A 156 -15.39 1.20 12.42
C PRO A 156 -16.89 0.95 12.27
N VAL A 157 -17.27 0.50 11.07
CA VAL A 157 -18.68 0.39 10.63
C VAL A 157 -19.30 -0.96 11.01
N ALA A 158 -18.47 -1.98 11.26
CA ALA A 158 -18.86 -3.33 11.63
C ALA A 158 -17.81 -3.97 12.58
N PRO A 159 -18.15 -5.06 13.30
CA PRO A 159 -17.17 -5.88 14.01
C PRO A 159 -16.12 -6.44 13.03
N GLY A 160 -14.87 -6.58 13.52
CA GLY A 160 -13.77 -7.14 12.74
C GLY A 160 -12.45 -6.44 13.02
N LEU A 161 -11.41 -6.85 12.29
CA LEU A 161 -10.03 -6.42 12.49
C LEU A 161 -9.87 -4.89 12.48
N ALA A 162 -10.59 -4.18 11.59
CA ALA A 162 -10.54 -2.71 11.54
C ALA A 162 -10.97 -2.05 12.87
N LYS A 163 -11.95 -2.64 13.58
CA LYS A 163 -12.41 -2.16 14.89
C LYS A 163 -11.37 -2.41 15.97
N GLU A 164 -10.73 -3.57 15.95
CA GLU A 164 -9.77 -3.98 16.98
C GLU A 164 -8.43 -3.25 16.84
N VAL A 165 -8.08 -2.82 15.62
CA VAL A 165 -6.80 -2.13 15.33
C VAL A 165 -6.93 -0.60 15.42
N GLY A 166 -8.10 -0.01 15.17
CA GLY A 166 -8.32 1.44 15.01
C GLY A 166 -8.18 2.34 16.25
N GLY A 167 -7.86 1.80 17.45
CA GLY A 167 -7.94 2.55 18.72
C GLY A 167 -6.62 2.93 19.41
N GLU A 168 -5.49 2.31 19.07
CA GLU A 168 -4.27 2.35 19.92
C GLU A 168 -2.97 2.75 19.20
N GLY A 169 -3.08 3.39 18.03
CA GLY A 169 -1.95 3.76 17.19
C GLY A 169 -0.93 4.69 17.88
N ARG A 170 0.37 4.34 17.82
CA ARG A 170 1.44 5.23 18.29
C ARG A 170 1.79 6.26 17.22
N TRP A 171 1.54 7.53 17.50
CA TRP A 171 1.66 8.63 16.54
C TRP A 171 3.11 9.05 16.18
N GLY A 172 4.13 8.67 16.95
CA GLY A 172 5.53 9.09 16.68
C GLY A 172 6.07 8.65 15.31
N PRO A 173 6.08 7.34 14.99
CA PRO A 173 6.49 6.84 13.67
C PRO A 173 5.61 7.38 12.52
N PHE A 174 4.33 7.62 12.80
CA PHE A 174 3.40 8.26 11.88
C PHE A 174 3.81 9.70 11.54
N LEU A 175 4.17 10.52 12.54
CA LEU A 175 4.69 11.87 12.34
C LEU A 175 6.01 11.89 11.55
N GLY A 176 6.88 10.90 11.77
CA GLY A 176 8.10 10.72 10.98
C GLY A 176 7.80 10.42 9.50
N ALA A 177 6.80 9.59 9.23
CA ALA A 177 6.32 9.34 7.87
C ALA A 177 5.69 10.58 7.22
N THR A 178 4.89 11.33 7.97
CA THR A 178 4.33 12.62 7.53
C THR A 178 5.45 13.60 7.15
N ALA A 179 6.48 13.73 7.98
CA ALA A 179 7.63 14.59 7.69
C ALA A 179 8.40 14.13 6.45
N LEU A 180 8.63 12.82 6.28
CA LEU A 180 9.28 12.25 5.11
C LEU A 180 8.49 12.53 3.81
N LEU A 181 7.17 12.38 3.85
CA LEU A 181 6.28 12.69 2.73
C LEU A 181 6.30 14.17 2.35
N LEU A 182 6.30 15.07 3.34
CA LEU A 182 6.40 16.51 3.13
C LEU A 182 7.76 16.91 2.54
N LEU A 183 8.86 16.32 3.03
CA LEU A 183 10.21 16.53 2.49
C LEU A 183 10.33 16.01 1.06
N ALA A 184 9.80 14.83 0.78
CA ALA A 184 9.77 14.26 -0.57
C ALA A 184 8.96 15.11 -1.55
N ASN A 185 7.82 15.67 -1.11
CA ASN A 185 7.02 16.61 -1.90
C ASN A 185 7.81 17.90 -2.19
N GLY A 186 8.50 18.45 -1.18
CA GLY A 186 9.37 19.62 -1.32
C GLY A 186 10.52 19.39 -2.32
N LEU A 187 11.16 18.23 -2.28
CA LEU A 187 12.23 17.85 -3.21
C LEU A 187 11.71 17.63 -4.65
N CYS A 188 10.52 17.05 -4.80
CA CYS A 188 9.89 16.83 -6.12
C CYS A 188 9.42 18.13 -6.80
N ARG A 189 9.07 19.18 -6.03
CA ARG A 189 8.69 20.50 -6.59
C ARG A 189 9.81 21.19 -7.36
N ASN A 190 11.08 20.86 -7.05
CA ASN A 190 12.24 21.40 -7.74
C ASN A 190 12.68 20.57 -8.96
N CYS A 191 11.95 19.50 -9.31
CA CYS A 191 12.21 18.67 -10.50
C CYS A 191 11.12 18.90 -11.57
N PRO A 192 11.35 19.74 -12.60
CA PRO A 192 10.37 19.94 -13.66
C PRO A 192 10.09 18.61 -14.39
N GLY A 193 8.81 18.22 -14.44
CA GLY A 193 8.33 16.97 -15.06
C GLY A 193 7.87 15.87 -14.07
N LEU A 194 8.28 15.94 -12.80
CA LEU A 194 7.94 14.94 -11.77
C LEU A 194 6.63 15.25 -11.03
N GLY A 195 6.34 16.52 -10.76
CA GLY A 195 5.45 16.90 -9.65
C GLY A 195 3.95 16.65 -9.81
N ARG A 196 3.42 16.45 -11.04
CA ARG A 196 1.98 16.26 -11.26
C ARG A 196 1.60 14.82 -11.62
N ALA A 197 2.38 14.18 -12.51
CA ALA A 197 2.17 12.78 -12.88
C ALA A 197 2.63 11.81 -11.78
N ALA A 198 3.74 12.10 -11.08
CA ALA A 198 4.21 11.24 -9.99
C ALA A 198 3.35 11.36 -8.73
N LEU A 199 2.71 12.51 -8.44
CA LEU A 199 1.75 12.62 -7.33
C LEU A 199 0.45 11.85 -7.59
N ALA A 200 -0.06 11.91 -8.83
CA ALA A 200 -1.20 11.11 -9.27
C ALA A 200 -0.85 9.61 -9.29
N ALA A 201 0.35 9.26 -9.75
CA ALA A 201 0.86 7.90 -9.71
C ALA A 201 1.12 7.43 -8.26
N VAL A 202 1.60 8.27 -7.34
CA VAL A 202 1.79 7.94 -5.91
C VAL A 202 0.45 7.61 -5.23
N GLY A 203 -0.62 8.31 -5.60
CA GLY A 203 -1.98 7.95 -5.18
C GLY A 203 -2.48 6.62 -5.76
N ALA A 204 -2.22 6.38 -7.06
CA ALA A 204 -2.61 5.15 -7.75
C ALA A 204 -1.67 3.94 -7.52
N LEU A 205 -0.45 4.15 -7.04
CA LEU A 205 0.55 3.11 -6.72
C LEU A 205 0.53 2.75 -5.23
N GLY A 206 0.02 3.66 -4.38
CA GLY A 206 -0.08 3.49 -2.94
C GLY A 206 -1.31 2.68 -2.51
N LEU A 207 -2.37 2.66 -3.33
CA LEU A 207 -3.35 1.58 -3.34
C LEU A 207 -2.68 0.35 -3.90
#